data_AF-A0A922VCP1-F1
#
_entry.id   AF-A0A922VCP1-F1
#
_cell.length_a   1.000
_cell.length_b   1.000
_cell.length_c   1.000
_cell.angle_alpha   90.00
_cell.angle_beta   90.00
_cell.angle_gamma   90.00
#
_symmetry.space_group_name_H-M   'P 1'
#
loop_
_entity.id
_entity.type
_entity.pdbx_description
1 polymer ?
#
loop_
_entity_poly.entity_id
_entity_poly.type
_entity_poly.pdbx_seq_one_letter_code
_entity_poly.pdbx_strand_id
1 'polypeptide(L)'
;MHTQTHALIGAYCFGRRNPALVAAGAVGGVAPDLPMFAIVAALMAAGRPGRQIFGHDYFEPWWQATNGLSHSFILWSLMLVTGLAARRADPAKSWPALCIAFAAGGLAHAFVDFLCHRDDAHMHFWPISSWRFVSPVSYYDPAHFGRPAMIVEALLGLGMAVRLGLRAQRRWPRALLALVSLPYLVVLALVPARAEAPGGVGDVVPLGRFESGSAGWSTVAIDKKVPQTRYMLARNGNMTVVEARADRSQALFVRNVDIALDQTPILCWRWRVAQVIEGADIRTKQGDDQAARVLVGLSLPRGSLSLGTRIKLAMGRARFGKLLPDGALNYVWDNKAPVGTIVPNAFTDRARMIVVQSGNARAGAWVSERRDLAADMKSQFGTMTGRMALIALATDADNTGGMAQASYADLHLVRRGAPCQFQT
;
A
#
# COMPACT_ATOMS: atom_id res chain seq x y z
N MET A 1 -8.34 5.70 -14.43
CA MET A 1 -7.38 6.30 -15.40
C MET A 1 -7.53 7.82 -15.32
N HIS A 2 -6.83 8.65 -16.09
CA HIS A 2 -7.32 10.02 -16.26
C HIS A 2 -8.57 10.04 -17.16
N THR A 3 -9.62 10.73 -16.74
CA THR A 3 -10.90 10.82 -17.48
C THR A 3 -10.74 11.27 -18.93
N GLN A 4 -9.77 12.16 -19.21
CA GLN A 4 -9.48 12.58 -20.59
C GLN A 4 -9.05 11.43 -21.51
N THR A 5 -8.39 10.39 -20.98
CA THR A 5 -7.95 9.25 -21.77
C THR A 5 -9.16 8.41 -22.19
N HIS A 6 -10.12 8.20 -21.29
CA HIS A 6 -11.37 7.50 -21.62
C HIS A 6 -12.18 8.26 -22.70
N ALA A 7 -12.22 9.59 -22.61
CA ALA A 7 -12.84 10.42 -23.65
C ALA A 7 -12.18 10.20 -25.02
N LEU A 8 -10.84 10.15 -25.07
CA LEU A 8 -10.09 9.89 -26.30
C LEU A 8 -10.31 8.48 -26.84
N ILE A 9 -10.36 7.45 -25.97
CA ILE A 9 -10.68 6.07 -26.37
C ILE A 9 -12.07 6.03 -27.02
N GLY A 10 -13.07 6.63 -26.37
CA GLY A 10 -14.43 6.67 -26.89
C GLY A 10 -14.52 7.39 -28.24
N ALA A 11 -13.91 8.58 -28.33
CA ALA A 11 -13.82 9.37 -29.55
C ALA A 11 -13.13 8.61 -30.71
N TYR A 12 -12.00 7.96 -30.42
CA TYR A 12 -11.15 7.32 -31.42
C TYR A 12 -11.72 5.99 -31.92
N CYS A 13 -12.18 5.13 -31.01
CA CYS A 13 -12.67 3.79 -31.33
C CYS A 13 -14.09 3.82 -31.92
N PHE A 14 -14.97 4.69 -31.41
CA PHE A 14 -16.40 4.65 -31.76
C PHE A 14 -16.86 5.85 -32.61
N GLY A 15 -16.03 6.88 -32.78
CA GLY A 15 -16.38 8.07 -33.55
C GLY A 15 -16.28 7.95 -35.07
N ARG A 16 -15.50 6.99 -35.59
CA ARG A 16 -15.21 6.86 -37.03
C ARG A 16 -14.76 8.22 -37.63
N ARG A 17 -15.27 8.61 -38.81
CA ARG A 17 -15.04 9.92 -39.46
C ARG A 17 -16.21 10.90 -39.27
N ASN A 18 -17.21 10.56 -38.44
CA ASN A 18 -18.39 11.38 -38.24
C ASN A 18 -18.24 12.22 -36.95
N PRO A 19 -18.24 13.57 -37.03
CA PRO A 19 -18.06 14.43 -35.85
C PRO A 19 -19.08 14.19 -34.72
N ALA A 20 -20.32 13.85 -35.06
CA ALA A 20 -21.37 13.60 -34.06
C ALA A 20 -21.12 12.28 -33.32
N LEU A 21 -20.63 11.25 -34.02
CA LEU A 21 -20.24 9.99 -33.38
C LEU A 21 -18.97 10.15 -32.54
N VAL A 22 -18.00 10.96 -33.00
CA VAL A 22 -16.80 11.31 -32.23
C VAL A 22 -17.18 11.97 -30.92
N ALA A 23 -18.09 12.96 -30.96
CA ALA A 23 -18.60 13.61 -29.77
C ALA A 23 -19.37 12.63 -28.88
N ALA A 24 -20.28 11.82 -29.43
CA ALA A 24 -21.03 10.84 -28.65
C ALA A 24 -20.14 9.83 -27.93
N GLY A 25 -19.13 9.28 -28.62
CA GLY A 25 -18.15 8.38 -28.02
C GLY A 25 -17.31 9.06 -26.94
N ALA A 26 -16.88 10.30 -27.17
CA ALA A 26 -16.13 11.07 -26.17
C ALA A 26 -16.94 11.31 -24.90
N VAL A 27 -18.19 11.78 -25.04
CA VAL A 27 -19.10 12.02 -23.92
C VAL A 27 -19.40 10.71 -23.19
N GLY A 28 -19.60 9.61 -23.94
CA GLY A 28 -19.75 8.27 -23.36
C GLY A 28 -18.55 7.86 -22.51
N GLY A 29 -17.33 8.14 -22.98
CA GLY A 29 -16.10 7.88 -22.23
C GLY A 29 -15.90 8.75 -20.98
N VAL A 30 -16.62 9.87 -20.84
CA VAL A 30 -16.58 10.73 -19.63
C VAL A 30 -17.73 10.44 -18.67
N ALA A 31 -18.86 9.95 -19.19
CA ALA A 31 -20.10 9.81 -18.46
C ALA A 31 -20.00 9.03 -17.13
N PRO A 32 -19.24 7.92 -17.02
CA PRO A 32 -19.10 7.18 -15.76
C PRO A 32 -18.54 8.01 -14.60
N ASP A 33 -17.68 9.00 -14.88
CA ASP A 33 -17.02 9.85 -13.89
C ASP A 33 -17.82 11.11 -13.50
N LEU A 34 -18.84 11.48 -14.28
CA LEU A 34 -19.61 12.71 -14.03
C LEU A 34 -20.23 12.79 -12.62
N PRO A 35 -20.80 11.71 -12.05
CA PRO A 35 -21.29 11.74 -10.69
C PRO A 35 -20.19 12.04 -9.67
N MET A 36 -18.99 11.45 -9.84
CA MET A 36 -17.85 11.71 -8.97
C MET A 36 -17.47 13.20 -9.02
N PHE A 37 -17.36 13.80 -10.20
CA PHE A 37 -17.04 15.24 -10.31
C PHE A 37 -18.08 16.13 -9.65
N ALA A 38 -19.38 15.84 -9.85
CA ALA A 38 -20.46 16.61 -9.22
C ALA A 38 -20.40 16.53 -7.69
N ILE A 39 -20.18 15.32 -7.14
CA ILE A 39 -20.06 15.11 -5.70
C ILE A 39 -18.82 15.83 -5.15
N VAL A 40 -17.65 15.66 -5.78
CA VAL A 40 -16.40 16.32 -5.36
C VAL A 40 -16.56 17.84 -5.37
N ALA A 41 -17.13 18.42 -6.42
CA ALA A 41 -17.36 19.85 -6.53
C ALA A 41 -18.30 20.37 -5.42
N ALA A 42 -19.39 19.65 -5.14
CA ALA A 42 -20.32 20.00 -4.08
C ALA A 42 -19.67 19.94 -2.70
N LEU A 43 -18.88 18.90 -2.42
CA LEU A 43 -18.17 18.75 -1.13
C LEU A 43 -17.09 19.81 -0.95
N MET A 44 -16.33 20.12 -2.01
CA MET A 44 -15.34 21.20 -1.97
C MET A 44 -16.00 22.57 -1.75
N ALA A 45 -17.13 22.84 -2.41
CA ALA A 45 -17.91 24.06 -2.20
C ALA A 45 -18.45 24.17 -0.76
N ALA A 46 -18.73 23.03 -0.12
CA ALA A 46 -19.10 22.94 1.29
C ALA A 46 -17.88 23.01 2.25
N GLY A 47 -16.68 23.32 1.76
CA GLY A 47 -15.47 23.48 2.56
C GLY A 47 -14.79 22.17 2.98
N ARG A 48 -15.15 21.02 2.39
CA ARG A 48 -14.49 19.74 2.70
C ARG A 48 -13.10 19.69 2.04
N PRO A 49 -12.02 19.41 2.80
CA PRO A 49 -10.68 19.30 2.23
C PRO A 49 -10.54 18.02 1.40
N GLY A 50 -9.81 18.09 0.27
CA GLY A 50 -9.67 16.98 -0.67
C GLY A 50 -9.13 15.68 -0.04
N ARG A 51 -8.25 15.79 0.97
CA ARG A 51 -7.74 14.63 1.72
C ARG A 51 -8.84 13.87 2.46
N GLN A 52 -9.85 14.57 2.97
CA GLN A 52 -11.00 13.94 3.60
C GLN A 52 -11.92 13.31 2.56
N ILE A 53 -12.18 14.03 1.45
CA ILE A 53 -13.03 13.54 0.36
C ILE A 53 -12.49 12.21 -0.16
N PHE A 54 -11.24 12.14 -0.59
CA PHE A 54 -10.67 10.92 -1.18
C PHE A 54 -10.14 9.91 -0.15
N GLY A 55 -9.90 10.33 1.09
CA GLY A 55 -9.39 9.44 2.15
C GLY A 55 -10.47 8.77 2.99
N HIS A 56 -11.70 9.31 2.99
CA HIS A 56 -12.81 8.83 3.81
C HIS A 56 -14.13 8.85 3.05
N ASP A 57 -14.60 10.03 2.61
CA ASP A 57 -15.96 10.20 2.08
C ASP A 57 -16.20 9.38 0.80
N TYR A 58 -15.16 9.23 -0.03
CA TYR A 58 -15.16 8.42 -1.25
C TYR A 58 -15.54 6.95 -0.98
N PHE A 59 -15.19 6.42 0.18
CA PHE A 59 -15.42 5.01 0.54
C PHE A 59 -16.77 4.77 1.23
N GLU A 60 -17.59 5.81 1.41
CA GLU A 60 -18.91 5.69 1.99
C GLU A 60 -19.86 4.84 1.12
N PRO A 61 -20.77 4.05 1.70
CA PRO A 61 -21.62 3.13 0.96
C PRO A 61 -22.45 3.78 -0.16
N TRP A 62 -22.96 4.99 0.07
CA TRP A 62 -23.80 5.71 -0.90
C TRP A 62 -22.99 6.15 -2.13
N TRP A 63 -21.74 6.60 -1.93
CA TRP A 63 -20.85 6.99 -3.03
C TRP A 63 -20.43 5.74 -3.80
N GLN A 64 -20.05 4.70 -3.08
CA GLN A 64 -19.72 3.41 -3.69
C GLN A 64 -20.87 2.83 -4.52
N ALA A 65 -22.12 2.97 -4.06
CA ALA A 65 -23.30 2.61 -4.85
C ALA A 65 -23.45 3.48 -6.12
N THR A 66 -23.16 4.77 -6.02
CA THR A 66 -23.18 5.71 -7.16
C THR A 66 -22.12 5.31 -8.19
N ASN A 67 -20.91 4.99 -7.76
CA ASN A 67 -19.84 4.50 -8.64
C ASN A 67 -20.22 3.15 -9.27
N GLY A 68 -20.84 2.25 -8.50
CA GLY A 68 -21.35 0.97 -9.01
C GLY A 68 -22.40 1.15 -10.10
N LEU A 69 -23.32 2.11 -9.93
CA LEU A 69 -24.31 2.48 -10.95
C LEU A 69 -23.63 3.00 -12.22
N SER A 70 -22.71 3.95 -12.09
CA SER A 70 -22.10 4.63 -13.24
C SER A 70 -21.07 3.78 -14.00
N HIS A 71 -20.50 2.77 -13.35
CA HIS A 71 -19.50 1.85 -13.95
C HIS A 71 -20.06 0.44 -14.21
N SER A 72 -21.39 0.27 -14.19
CA SER A 72 -22.02 -1.05 -14.37
C SER A 72 -21.92 -1.56 -15.81
N PHE A 73 -21.26 -2.71 -16.00
CA PHE A 73 -21.26 -3.43 -17.26
C PHE A 73 -22.66 -3.80 -17.72
N ILE A 74 -23.56 -4.09 -16.78
CA ILE A 74 -24.92 -4.51 -17.10
C ILE A 74 -25.71 -3.34 -17.70
N LEU A 75 -25.65 -2.18 -17.06
CA LEU A 75 -26.40 -1.01 -17.51
C LEU A 75 -25.86 -0.46 -18.84
N TRP A 76 -24.53 -0.40 -18.99
CA TRP A 76 -23.91 0.00 -20.25
C TRP A 76 -24.20 -0.99 -21.38
N SER A 77 -24.18 -2.30 -21.10
CA SER A 77 -24.52 -3.32 -22.11
C SER A 77 -26.00 -3.26 -22.49
N LEU A 78 -26.91 -3.03 -21.54
CA LEU A 78 -28.33 -2.87 -21.83
C LEU A 78 -28.56 -1.67 -22.75
N MET A 79 -27.92 -0.53 -22.47
CA MET A 79 -27.99 0.65 -23.34
C MET A 79 -27.41 0.39 -24.73
N LEU A 80 -26.31 -0.37 -24.82
CA LEU A 80 -25.72 -0.75 -26.11
C LEU A 80 -26.67 -1.64 -26.91
N VAL A 81 -27.28 -2.64 -26.27
CA VAL A 81 -28.24 -3.56 -26.91
C VAL A 81 -29.49 -2.82 -27.39
N THR A 82 -30.02 -1.88 -26.60
CA THR A 82 -31.18 -1.07 -27.03
C THR A 82 -30.84 -0.18 -28.22
N GLY A 83 -29.65 0.45 -28.23
CA GLY A 83 -29.15 1.19 -29.38
C GLY A 83 -29.00 0.32 -30.64
N LEU A 84 -28.45 -0.89 -30.51
CA LEU A 84 -28.32 -1.85 -31.61
C LEU A 84 -29.68 -2.32 -32.13
N ALA A 85 -30.62 -2.64 -31.25
CA ALA A 85 -31.97 -3.04 -31.62
C ALA A 85 -32.71 -1.92 -32.35
N ALA A 86 -32.64 -0.69 -31.84
CA ALA A 86 -33.24 0.47 -32.50
C ALA A 86 -32.61 0.76 -33.87
N ARG A 87 -31.29 0.56 -34.02
CA ARG A 87 -30.60 0.72 -35.30
C ARG A 87 -31.02 -0.33 -36.32
N ARG A 88 -31.30 -1.56 -35.88
CA ARG A 88 -31.81 -2.63 -36.75
C ARG A 88 -33.24 -2.38 -37.18
N ALA A 89 -34.08 -1.89 -36.27
CA ALA A 89 -35.49 -1.60 -36.56
C ALA A 89 -35.66 -0.44 -37.55
N ASP A 90 -34.82 0.60 -37.46
CA ASP A 90 -34.90 1.77 -38.34
C ASP A 90 -33.50 2.36 -38.61
N PRO A 91 -32.81 1.90 -39.67
CA PRO A 91 -31.47 2.38 -40.03
C PRO A 91 -31.42 3.85 -40.47
N ALA A 92 -32.54 4.46 -40.84
CA ALA A 92 -32.58 5.84 -41.30
C ALA A 92 -32.41 6.84 -40.15
N LYS A 93 -32.81 6.47 -38.93
CA LYS A 93 -32.64 7.32 -37.74
C LYS A 93 -31.17 7.45 -37.35
N SER A 94 -30.74 8.67 -37.03
CA SER A 94 -29.37 8.99 -36.62
C SER A 94 -29.11 8.72 -35.13
N TRP A 95 -30.11 8.88 -34.27
CA TRP A 95 -29.97 8.71 -32.82
C TRP A 95 -29.48 7.33 -32.37
N PRO A 96 -29.85 6.18 -32.99
CA PRO A 96 -29.37 4.88 -32.54
C PRO A 96 -27.86 4.74 -32.71
N ALA A 97 -27.29 5.33 -33.77
CA ALA A 97 -25.84 5.32 -34.00
C ALA A 97 -25.10 6.17 -32.94
N LEU A 98 -25.69 7.30 -32.52
CA LEU A 98 -25.16 8.12 -31.43
C LEU A 98 -25.24 7.38 -30.08
N CYS A 99 -26.37 6.72 -29.80
CA CYS A 99 -26.56 5.91 -28.60
C CYS A 99 -25.54 4.77 -28.52
N ILE A 100 -25.30 4.05 -29.62
CA ILE A 100 -24.29 2.99 -29.71
C ILE A 100 -22.89 3.55 -29.41
N ALA A 101 -22.50 4.66 -30.04
CA ALA A 101 -21.18 5.26 -29.81
C ALA A 101 -20.99 5.71 -28.36
N PHE A 102 -22.01 6.33 -27.77
CA PHE A 102 -22.03 6.74 -26.36
C PHE A 102 -21.93 5.55 -25.41
N ALA A 103 -22.78 4.53 -25.59
CA ALA A 103 -22.80 3.35 -24.74
C ALA A 103 -21.50 2.54 -24.85
N ALA A 104 -20.93 2.41 -26.05
CA ALA A 104 -19.65 1.76 -26.26
C ALA A 104 -18.50 2.54 -25.61
N GLY A 105 -18.54 3.87 -25.64
CA GLY A 105 -17.59 4.73 -24.92
C GLY A 105 -17.63 4.50 -23.41
N GLY A 106 -18.82 4.48 -22.82
CA GLY A 106 -19.01 4.21 -21.38
C GLY A 106 -18.61 2.79 -20.98
N LEU A 107 -18.90 1.80 -21.83
CA LEU A 107 -18.47 0.42 -21.59
C LEU A 107 -16.95 0.27 -21.67
N ALA A 108 -16.30 0.91 -22.65
CA ALA A 108 -14.85 0.92 -22.76
C ALA A 108 -14.20 1.60 -21.54
N HIS A 109 -14.79 2.69 -21.04
CA HIS A 109 -14.36 3.32 -19.80
C HIS A 109 -14.42 2.32 -18.63
N ALA A 110 -15.59 1.75 -18.37
CA ALA A 110 -15.79 0.80 -17.28
C ALA A 110 -14.86 -0.42 -17.40
N PHE A 111 -14.58 -0.88 -18.62
CA PHE A 111 -13.69 -2.02 -18.84
C PHE A 111 -12.23 -1.68 -18.52
N VAL A 112 -11.77 -0.50 -18.91
CA VAL A 112 -10.42 -0.05 -18.63
C VAL A 112 -10.22 0.16 -17.12
N ASP A 113 -11.21 0.70 -16.43
CA ASP A 113 -11.14 0.88 -14.98
C ASP A 113 -11.29 -0.41 -14.20
N PHE A 114 -12.09 -1.36 -14.68
CA PHE A 114 -12.10 -2.73 -14.17
C PHE A 114 -10.69 -3.33 -14.16
N LEU A 115 -9.89 -3.08 -15.20
CA LEU A 115 -8.53 -3.62 -15.29
C LEU A 115 -7.49 -2.84 -14.48
N CYS A 116 -7.81 -1.68 -13.90
CA CYS A 116 -6.78 -0.78 -13.38
C CYS A 116 -7.14 -0.08 -12.06
N HIS A 117 -8.24 -0.45 -11.43
CA HIS A 117 -8.59 -0.06 -10.06
C HIS A 117 -8.41 -1.22 -9.08
N ARG A 118 -7.92 -0.91 -7.87
CA ARG A 118 -7.52 -1.91 -6.87
C ARG A 118 -8.24 -1.71 -5.55
N ASP A 119 -7.77 -0.79 -4.73
CA ASP A 119 -8.35 -0.50 -3.41
C ASP A 119 -9.65 0.31 -3.52
N ASP A 120 -9.81 1.01 -4.65
CA ASP A 120 -10.95 1.83 -5.05
C ASP A 120 -11.82 1.17 -6.15
N ALA A 121 -11.67 -0.14 -6.37
CA ALA A 121 -12.37 -0.88 -7.41
C ALA A 121 -13.91 -0.73 -7.34
N HIS A 122 -14.53 -0.50 -8.50
CA HIS A 122 -15.98 -0.34 -8.60
C HIS A 122 -16.73 -1.67 -8.67
N MET A 123 -18.02 -1.63 -8.32
CA MET A 123 -18.95 -2.77 -8.41
C MET A 123 -19.48 -2.89 -9.84
N HIS A 124 -18.64 -3.33 -10.77
CA HIS A 124 -18.94 -3.37 -12.20
C HIS A 124 -20.13 -4.27 -12.59
N PHE A 125 -20.54 -5.19 -11.70
CA PHE A 125 -21.68 -6.08 -11.89
C PHE A 125 -22.92 -5.65 -11.09
N TRP A 126 -22.94 -4.43 -10.55
CA TRP A 126 -24.12 -3.88 -9.88
C TRP A 126 -25.28 -3.70 -10.89
N PRO A 127 -26.54 -4.00 -10.55
CA PRO A 127 -27.06 -4.40 -9.23
C PRO A 127 -27.05 -5.90 -8.95
N ILE A 128 -26.60 -6.75 -9.88
CA ILE A 128 -26.64 -8.21 -9.71
C ILE A 128 -25.61 -8.67 -8.66
N SER A 129 -24.47 -7.98 -8.58
CA SER A 129 -23.42 -8.28 -7.60
C SER A 129 -22.70 -7.03 -7.14
N SER A 130 -22.40 -6.98 -5.84
CA SER A 130 -21.50 -5.99 -5.23
C SER A 130 -20.03 -6.43 -5.26
N TRP A 131 -19.71 -7.54 -5.94
CA TRP A 131 -18.34 -8.01 -6.08
C TRP A 131 -17.47 -7.01 -6.85
N ARG A 132 -16.24 -6.85 -6.38
CA ARG A 132 -15.24 -5.95 -6.94
C ARG A 132 -14.03 -6.76 -7.38
N PHE A 133 -13.58 -6.55 -8.61
CA PHE A 133 -12.31 -7.10 -9.06
C PHE A 133 -11.17 -6.20 -8.57
N VAL A 134 -10.20 -6.81 -7.87
CA VAL A 134 -9.04 -6.10 -7.33
C VAL A 134 -7.91 -6.27 -8.33
N SER A 135 -7.65 -5.24 -9.15
CA SER A 135 -6.67 -5.36 -10.23
C SER A 135 -5.23 -5.47 -9.71
N PRO A 136 -4.37 -6.28 -10.38
CA PRO A 136 -2.92 -6.26 -10.16
C PRO A 136 -2.26 -4.95 -10.62
N VAL A 137 -2.93 -4.15 -11.45
CA VAL A 137 -2.47 -2.86 -11.97
C VAL A 137 -3.30 -1.75 -11.33
N SER A 138 -2.66 -0.68 -10.89
CA SER A 138 -3.29 0.55 -10.39
C SER A 138 -2.78 1.74 -11.18
N TYR A 139 -3.61 2.75 -11.43
CA TYR A 139 -3.16 3.99 -12.08
C TYR A 139 -2.29 4.90 -11.22
N TYR A 140 -2.41 4.82 -9.90
CA TYR A 140 -1.79 5.78 -8.98
C TYR A 140 -0.85 5.12 -7.97
N ASP A 141 -0.97 3.81 -7.73
CA ASP A 141 -0.09 3.10 -6.81
C ASP A 141 1.20 2.63 -7.51
N PRO A 142 2.37 3.21 -7.17
CA PRO A 142 3.65 2.80 -7.75
C PRO A 142 4.00 1.34 -7.46
N ALA A 143 3.47 0.75 -6.39
CA ALA A 143 3.70 -0.65 -6.03
C ALA A 143 2.93 -1.63 -6.94
N HIS A 144 1.98 -1.14 -7.74
CA HIS A 144 1.14 -1.94 -8.63
C HIS A 144 1.18 -1.38 -10.07
N PHE A 145 2.38 -1.20 -10.61
CA PHE A 145 2.62 -0.72 -11.97
C PHE A 145 2.09 0.69 -12.28
N GLY A 146 1.77 1.53 -11.29
CA GLY A 146 1.23 2.88 -11.52
C GLY A 146 2.08 3.76 -12.42
N ARG A 147 3.41 3.77 -12.22
CA ARG A 147 4.32 4.55 -13.09
C ARG A 147 4.33 4.04 -14.54
N PRO A 148 4.62 2.75 -14.82
CA PRO A 148 4.48 2.20 -16.17
C PRO A 148 3.10 2.42 -16.79
N ALA A 149 2.02 2.23 -16.02
CA ALA A 149 0.65 2.40 -16.47
C ALA A 149 0.37 3.85 -16.89
N MET A 150 0.79 4.83 -16.10
CA MET A 150 0.68 6.26 -16.43
C MET A 150 1.45 6.64 -17.71
N ILE A 151 2.65 6.08 -17.93
CA ILE A 151 3.44 6.34 -19.14
C ILE A 151 2.74 5.75 -20.36
N VAL A 152 2.30 4.49 -20.28
CA VAL A 152 1.56 3.82 -21.36
C VAL A 152 0.28 4.58 -21.67
N GLU A 153 -0.46 4.99 -20.65
CA GLU A 153 -1.66 5.81 -20.77
C GLU A 153 -1.37 7.12 -21.50
N ALA A 154 -0.33 7.86 -21.08
CA ALA A 154 0.04 9.14 -21.69
C ALA A 154 0.42 8.99 -23.16
N LEU A 155 1.19 7.95 -23.51
CA LEU A 155 1.56 7.66 -24.90
C LEU A 155 0.36 7.29 -25.76
N LEU A 156 -0.56 6.46 -25.24
CA LEU A 156 -1.79 6.10 -25.93
C LEU A 156 -2.70 7.32 -26.11
N GLY A 157 -2.87 8.13 -25.06
CA GLY A 157 -3.62 9.39 -25.09
C GLY A 157 -3.12 10.34 -26.16
N LEU A 158 -1.80 10.61 -26.18
CA LEU A 158 -1.16 11.45 -27.20
C LEU A 158 -1.33 10.87 -28.61
N GLY A 159 -1.11 9.57 -28.80
CA GLY A 159 -1.27 8.92 -30.10
C GLY A 159 -2.70 9.04 -30.65
N MET A 160 -3.71 8.86 -29.80
CA MET A 160 -5.11 9.04 -30.17
C MET A 160 -5.43 10.51 -30.48
N ALA A 161 -4.97 11.45 -29.65
CA ALA A 161 -5.19 12.87 -29.85
C ALA A 161 -4.58 13.37 -31.18
N VAL A 162 -3.34 12.96 -31.49
CA VAL A 162 -2.68 13.27 -32.77
C VAL A 162 -3.49 12.70 -33.94
N ARG A 163 -3.87 11.42 -33.90
CA ARG A 163 -4.65 10.83 -35.00
C ARG A 163 -6.01 11.47 -35.19
N LEU A 164 -6.70 11.85 -34.11
CA LEU A 164 -7.96 12.61 -34.19
C LEU A 164 -7.74 14.00 -34.76
N GLY A 165 -6.65 14.68 -34.36
CA GLY A 165 -6.27 16.01 -34.86
C GLY A 165 -5.97 16.01 -36.36
N LEU A 166 -5.27 14.98 -36.86
CA LEU A 166 -5.01 14.79 -38.28
C LEU A 166 -6.30 14.56 -39.10
N ARG A 167 -7.36 14.00 -38.49
CA ARG A 167 -8.67 13.81 -39.13
C ARG A 167 -9.57 15.05 -39.06
N ALA A 168 -9.30 15.96 -38.13
CA ALA A 168 -10.14 17.14 -37.92
C ALA A 168 -9.97 18.14 -39.08
N GLN A 169 -11.07 18.49 -39.75
CA GLN A 169 -11.06 19.49 -40.83
C GLN A 169 -11.04 20.93 -40.32
N ARG A 170 -11.63 21.19 -39.15
CA ARG A 170 -11.70 22.52 -38.53
C ARG A 170 -10.48 22.76 -37.63
N ARG A 171 -10.16 24.04 -37.38
CA ARG A 171 -9.04 24.43 -36.50
C ARG A 171 -9.36 24.26 -35.01
N TRP A 172 -10.60 24.51 -34.59
CA TRP A 172 -10.98 24.47 -33.18
C TRP A 172 -10.88 23.07 -32.53
N PRO A 173 -11.22 21.92 -33.17
CA PRO A 173 -11.03 20.61 -32.55
C PRO A 173 -9.55 20.26 -32.40
N ARG A 174 -8.69 20.75 -33.30
CA ARG A 174 -7.23 20.58 -33.18
C ARG A 174 -6.70 21.35 -31.98
N ALA A 175 -7.17 22.58 -31.78
CA ALA A 175 -6.81 23.38 -30.59
C ALA A 175 -7.29 22.70 -29.29
N LEU A 176 -8.51 22.16 -29.28
CA LEU A 176 -9.03 21.40 -28.14
C LEU A 176 -8.19 20.15 -27.85
N LEU A 177 -7.85 19.36 -28.87
CA LEU A 177 -7.02 18.17 -28.72
C LEU A 177 -5.60 18.50 -28.25
N ALA A 178 -5.03 19.62 -28.70
CA ALA A 178 -3.75 20.12 -28.20
C ALA A 178 -3.84 20.47 -26.71
N LEU A 179 -4.91 21.17 -26.29
CA LEU A 179 -5.14 21.50 -24.88
C LEU A 179 -5.30 20.24 -24.02
N VAL A 180 -6.12 19.28 -24.46
CA VAL A 180 -6.33 17.99 -23.77
C VAL A 180 -5.05 17.14 -23.71
N SER A 181 -4.07 17.41 -24.59
CA SER A 181 -2.78 16.71 -24.60
C SER A 181 -1.76 17.27 -23.62
N LEU A 182 -1.94 18.50 -23.12
CA LEU A 182 -0.98 19.15 -22.22
C LEU A 182 -0.71 18.33 -20.94
N PRO A 183 -1.71 17.76 -20.25
CA PRO A 183 -1.46 16.93 -19.07
C PRO A 183 -0.58 15.70 -19.38
N TYR A 184 -0.71 15.09 -20.56
CA TYR A 184 0.14 13.96 -20.94
C TYR A 184 1.59 14.38 -21.16
N LEU A 185 1.80 15.56 -21.77
CA LEU A 185 3.15 16.12 -21.93
C LEU A 185 3.76 16.45 -20.58
N VAL A 186 2.97 16.97 -19.64
CA VAL A 186 3.41 17.19 -18.25
C VAL A 186 3.76 15.86 -17.59
N VAL A 187 2.93 14.82 -17.70
CA VAL A 187 3.24 13.48 -17.17
C VAL A 187 4.55 12.97 -17.77
N LEU A 188 4.74 13.03 -19.09
CA LEU A 188 5.97 12.55 -19.74
C LEU A 188 7.20 13.41 -19.44
N ALA A 189 7.04 14.71 -19.16
CA ALA A 189 8.12 15.62 -18.78
C ALA A 189 8.49 15.50 -17.29
N LEU A 190 7.52 15.21 -16.43
CA LEU A 190 7.71 14.99 -14.99
C LEU A 190 8.10 13.55 -14.67
N VAL A 191 7.80 12.59 -15.54
CA VAL A 191 8.45 11.28 -15.55
C VAL A 191 9.89 11.55 -15.94
N PRO A 192 10.87 11.41 -15.02
CA PRO A 192 12.24 11.71 -15.35
C PRO A 192 12.66 10.88 -16.57
N ALA A 193 13.32 11.50 -17.57
CA ALA A 193 13.95 10.82 -18.72
C ALA A 193 15.09 9.85 -18.30
N ARG A 194 15.35 9.77 -16.99
CA ARG A 194 15.95 8.58 -16.41
C ARG A 194 14.91 7.48 -16.42
N ALA A 195 15.16 6.43 -17.22
CA ALA A 195 15.04 5.11 -16.61
C ALA A 195 15.58 5.27 -15.20
N GLU A 196 14.75 5.07 -14.17
CA GLU A 196 15.31 4.83 -12.85
C GLU A 196 16.13 3.54 -13.01
N ALA A 197 17.35 3.66 -13.55
CA ALA A 197 18.50 3.06 -12.91
C ALA A 197 18.26 3.38 -11.44
N PRO A 198 17.96 2.36 -10.62
CA PRO A 198 17.42 2.53 -9.28
C PRO A 198 18.24 3.62 -8.63
N GLY A 199 17.62 4.80 -8.45
CA GLY A 199 18.34 6.01 -8.11
C GLY A 199 19.19 5.67 -6.91
N GLY A 200 20.51 5.75 -7.08
CA GLY A 200 21.49 5.06 -6.24
C GLY A 200 20.94 4.79 -4.85
N VAL A 201 20.40 3.58 -4.65
CA VAL A 201 20.13 3.10 -3.31
C VAL A 201 21.53 3.06 -2.75
N GLY A 202 21.91 4.07 -1.95
CA GLY A 202 23.01 3.87 -1.03
C GLY A 202 22.77 2.49 -0.41
N ASP A 203 23.80 1.66 -0.30
CA ASP A 203 23.69 0.25 0.09
C ASP A 203 22.89 -0.01 1.38
N VAL A 204 22.48 1.05 2.07
CA VAL A 204 21.81 1.14 3.34
C VAL A 204 20.50 1.93 3.24
N VAL A 205 19.40 1.34 3.70
CA VAL A 205 18.12 2.01 3.96
C VAL A 205 18.02 2.28 5.48
N PRO A 206 18.16 3.54 5.95
CA PRO A 206 18.16 3.85 7.37
C PRO A 206 16.74 3.77 7.97
N LEU A 207 16.58 2.94 9.01
CA LEU A 207 15.33 2.76 9.76
C LEU A 207 15.36 3.49 11.11
N GLY A 208 16.52 3.59 11.75
CA GLY A 208 16.69 4.17 13.08
C GLY A 208 18.12 4.64 13.34
N ARG A 209 18.58 5.62 12.57
CA ARG A 209 19.77 6.45 12.91
C ARG A 209 19.25 7.66 13.65
N PHE A 210 19.21 7.59 14.98
CA PHE A 210 18.46 8.52 15.83
C PHE A 210 19.14 9.89 16.05
N GLU A 211 20.24 10.18 15.34
CA GLU A 211 20.99 11.44 15.44
C GLU A 211 20.14 12.67 15.11
N SER A 212 19.30 12.57 14.07
CA SER A 212 18.34 13.61 13.68
C SER A 212 17.00 13.51 14.44
N GLY A 213 16.96 12.76 15.53
CA GLY A 213 15.76 12.48 16.31
C GLY A 213 15.04 11.19 15.89
N SER A 214 13.82 11.02 16.39
CA SER A 214 12.99 9.82 16.19
C SER A 214 11.83 10.06 15.21
N ALA A 215 12.02 10.94 14.23
CA ALA A 215 10.99 11.26 13.25
C ALA A 215 10.44 9.99 12.57
N GLY A 216 9.11 9.86 12.54
CA GLY A 216 8.40 8.69 12.00
C GLY A 216 8.25 7.51 12.97
N TRP A 217 8.84 7.59 14.17
CA TRP A 217 8.60 6.64 15.26
C TRP A 217 7.55 7.17 16.23
N SER A 218 6.72 6.28 16.76
CA SER A 218 5.75 6.60 17.82
C SER A 218 5.55 5.46 18.79
N THR A 219 5.26 5.79 20.05
CA THR A 219 4.90 4.80 21.07
C THR A 219 3.44 4.39 20.91
N VAL A 220 3.19 3.08 20.94
CA VAL A 220 1.88 2.47 20.81
C VAL A 220 1.66 1.52 21.98
N ALA A 221 0.58 1.71 22.74
CA ALA A 221 0.13 0.75 23.74
C ALA A 221 -0.47 -0.50 23.08
N ILE A 222 -0.06 -1.67 23.55
CA ILE A 222 -0.63 -2.97 23.16
C ILE A 222 -1.95 -3.18 23.91
N ASP A 223 -1.89 -3.18 25.25
CA ASP A 223 -3.06 -3.08 26.13
C ASP A 223 -3.09 -1.70 26.80
N LYS A 224 -4.18 -0.96 26.63
CA LYS A 224 -4.37 0.37 27.22
C LYS A 224 -4.47 0.35 28.75
N LYS A 225 -4.70 -0.81 29.36
CA LYS A 225 -4.78 -0.99 30.82
C LYS A 225 -3.41 -1.20 31.48
N VAL A 226 -2.39 -1.54 30.69
CA VAL A 226 -1.03 -1.77 31.18
C VAL A 226 -0.24 -0.46 31.03
N PRO A 227 0.59 -0.06 32.01
CA PRO A 227 1.50 1.06 31.86
C PRO A 227 2.37 0.93 30.62
N GLN A 228 2.75 2.05 30.00
CA GLN A 228 3.56 2.04 28.78
C GLN A 228 5.05 1.98 29.10
N THR A 229 5.79 1.16 28.35
CA THR A 229 7.26 1.20 28.32
C THR A 229 7.72 2.60 27.91
N ARG A 230 8.66 3.18 28.66
CA ARG A 230 9.18 4.52 28.39
C ARG A 230 10.32 4.42 27.38
N TYR A 231 10.16 5.09 26.25
CA TYR A 231 11.18 5.24 25.22
C TYR A 231 11.73 6.66 25.22
N MET A 232 13.05 6.81 25.28
CA MET A 232 13.74 8.11 25.27
C MET A 232 14.96 8.06 24.37
N LEU A 233 15.24 9.15 23.67
CA LEU A 233 16.53 9.31 23.02
C LEU A 233 17.58 9.69 24.06
N ALA A 234 18.71 8.98 24.04
CA ALA A 234 19.85 9.23 24.92
C ALA A 234 21.15 9.20 24.13
N ARG A 235 22.16 9.92 24.60
CA ARG A 235 23.53 9.78 24.09
C ARG A 235 24.23 8.64 24.82
N ASN A 236 24.88 7.76 24.05
CA ASN A 236 25.74 6.71 24.55
C ASN A 236 27.10 6.80 23.82
N GLY A 237 28.06 7.50 24.42
CA GLY A 237 29.28 7.90 23.73
C GLY A 237 28.97 8.85 22.56
N ASN A 238 29.43 8.50 21.36
CA ASN A 238 29.18 9.26 20.12
C ASN A 238 27.85 8.92 19.44
N MET A 239 27.11 7.93 19.95
CA MET A 239 25.87 7.44 19.33
C MET A 239 24.64 8.04 20.00
N THR A 240 23.61 8.35 19.22
CA THR A 240 22.26 8.58 19.74
C THR A 240 21.46 7.28 19.67
N VAL A 241 20.91 6.85 20.80
CA VAL A 241 20.24 5.56 20.97
C VAL A 241 18.83 5.76 21.50
N VAL A 242 17.96 4.78 21.29
CA VAL A 242 16.67 4.69 22.00
C VAL A 242 16.87 3.86 23.25
N GLU A 243 16.75 4.47 24.42
CA GLU A 243 16.63 3.76 25.69
C GLU A 243 15.17 3.40 25.95
N ALA A 244 14.94 2.14 26.28
CA ALA A 244 13.65 1.60 26.71
C ALA A 244 13.74 1.20 28.18
N ARG A 245 12.77 1.64 28.99
CA ARG A 245 12.63 1.23 30.40
C ARG A 245 11.21 0.73 30.63
N ALA A 246 11.12 -0.54 31.01
CA ALA A 246 9.89 -1.19 31.41
C ALA A 246 9.91 -1.48 32.92
N ASP A 247 8.81 -1.14 33.60
CA ASP A 247 8.51 -1.46 35.00
C ASP A 247 7.05 -1.86 35.01
N ARG A 248 6.80 -3.18 35.06
CA ARG A 248 5.44 -3.76 34.97
C ARG A 248 4.65 -3.18 33.80
N SER A 249 5.34 -2.98 32.67
CA SER A 249 4.85 -2.19 31.55
C SER A 249 5.19 -2.83 30.21
N GLN A 250 4.42 -2.45 29.19
CA GLN A 250 4.65 -2.83 27.79
C GLN A 250 4.28 -1.67 26.86
N ALA A 251 5.01 -1.54 25.76
CA ALA A 251 4.60 -0.71 24.63
C ALA A 251 5.51 -1.00 23.44
N LEU A 252 5.00 -0.79 22.23
CA LEU A 252 5.82 -0.83 21.03
C LEU A 252 6.29 0.59 20.70
N PHE A 253 7.56 0.75 20.37
CA PHE A 253 8.06 1.95 19.68
C PHE A 253 8.12 1.63 18.19
N VAL A 254 7.17 2.13 17.41
CA VAL A 254 6.87 1.65 16.05
C VAL A 254 7.20 2.70 15.01
N ARG A 255 7.78 2.27 13.88
CA ARG A 255 7.84 3.02 12.63
C ARG A 255 7.14 2.24 11.52
N ASN A 256 6.13 2.85 10.91
CA ASN A 256 5.51 2.31 9.71
C ASN A 256 6.44 2.55 8.51
N VAL A 257 6.61 1.53 7.69
CA VAL A 257 7.44 1.57 6.48
C VAL A 257 6.76 0.79 5.38
N ASP A 258 7.22 0.93 4.15
CA ASP A 258 6.74 0.11 3.05
C ASP A 258 7.91 -0.27 2.14
N ILE A 259 8.60 -1.36 2.49
CA ILE A 259 9.88 -1.74 1.88
C ILE A 259 9.79 -3.13 1.29
N ALA A 260 10.09 -3.25 0.00
CA ALA A 260 10.21 -4.55 -0.66
C ALA A 260 11.46 -5.29 -0.17
N LEU A 261 11.28 -6.55 0.23
CA LEU A 261 12.36 -7.37 0.78
C LEU A 261 13.12 -8.18 -0.30
N ASP A 262 12.89 -7.90 -1.57
CA ASP A 262 13.60 -8.51 -2.69
C ASP A 262 14.97 -7.87 -2.94
N GLN A 263 15.10 -6.55 -2.70
CA GLN A 263 16.31 -5.78 -2.98
C GLN A 263 17.23 -5.60 -1.76
N THR A 264 16.67 -5.25 -0.60
CA THR A 264 17.41 -5.01 0.65
C THR A 264 16.89 -5.88 1.81
N PRO A 265 17.02 -7.21 1.73
CA PRO A 265 16.44 -8.12 2.72
C PRO A 265 17.16 -8.15 4.06
N ILE A 266 18.37 -7.60 4.16
CA ILE A 266 19.19 -7.79 5.35
C ILE A 266 18.93 -6.70 6.37
N LEU A 267 18.34 -7.05 7.51
CA LEU A 267 18.20 -6.15 8.65
C LEU A 267 19.46 -6.21 9.52
N CYS A 268 20.02 -5.03 9.78
CA CYS A 268 21.13 -4.80 10.68
C CYS A 268 20.67 -3.89 11.81
N TRP A 269 21.08 -4.19 13.05
CA TRP A 269 20.84 -3.32 14.21
C TRP A 269 21.85 -3.59 15.32
N ARG A 270 21.87 -2.69 16.31
CA ARG A 270 22.57 -2.90 17.57
C ARG A 270 21.61 -2.78 18.73
N TRP A 271 21.86 -3.59 19.75
CA TRP A 271 21.12 -3.51 20.99
C TRP A 271 21.99 -3.87 22.19
N ARG A 272 21.54 -3.46 23.36
CA ARG A 272 22.14 -3.75 24.65
C ARG A 272 21.02 -3.95 25.66
N VAL A 273 21.08 -5.01 26.44
CA VAL A 273 20.19 -5.19 27.61
C VAL A 273 20.98 -4.97 28.89
N ALA A 274 20.33 -4.46 29.94
CA ALA A 274 20.95 -4.40 31.26
C ALA A 274 21.15 -5.81 31.84
N GLN A 275 20.09 -6.63 31.75
CA GLN A 275 20.03 -8.03 32.17
C GLN A 275 18.79 -8.69 31.53
N VAL A 276 18.75 -10.02 31.50
CA VAL A 276 17.54 -10.77 31.12
C VAL A 276 16.53 -10.82 32.26
N ILE A 277 15.28 -11.12 31.94
CA ILE A 277 14.19 -11.27 32.91
C ILE A 277 14.16 -12.74 33.36
N GLU A 278 14.55 -13.03 34.60
CA GLU A 278 14.71 -14.42 35.08
C GLU A 278 13.42 -15.25 35.04
N GLY A 279 12.29 -14.60 35.36
CA GLY A 279 10.95 -15.21 35.35
C GLY A 279 10.35 -15.41 33.95
N ALA A 280 10.95 -14.88 32.89
CA ALA A 280 10.42 -15.02 31.55
C ALA A 280 10.47 -16.47 31.04
N ASP A 281 9.53 -16.80 30.16
CA ASP A 281 9.50 -18.01 29.35
C ASP A 281 8.66 -17.73 28.10
N ILE A 282 9.36 -17.56 26.97
CA ILE A 282 8.81 -17.24 25.65
C ILE A 282 7.77 -18.24 25.13
N ARG A 283 7.67 -19.42 25.74
CA ARG A 283 6.68 -20.45 25.38
C ARG A 283 5.34 -20.26 26.06
N THR A 284 5.24 -19.38 27.05
CA THR A 284 4.05 -19.20 27.89
C THR A 284 3.55 -17.76 27.85
N LYS A 285 2.25 -17.56 27.99
CA LYS A 285 1.67 -16.19 28.03
C LYS A 285 2.06 -15.40 29.26
N GLN A 286 2.28 -16.08 30.40
CA GLN A 286 2.68 -15.43 31.65
C GLN A 286 4.17 -15.04 31.65
N GLY A 287 4.96 -15.61 30.74
CA GLY A 287 6.40 -15.38 30.62
C GLY A 287 6.82 -14.68 29.32
N ASP A 288 5.90 -14.16 28.50
CA ASP A 288 6.18 -13.52 27.20
C ASP A 288 6.80 -12.10 27.33
N ASP A 289 7.53 -11.86 28.41
CA ASP A 289 8.32 -10.64 28.62
C ASP A 289 9.71 -10.80 28.00
N GLN A 290 10.19 -9.75 27.36
CA GLN A 290 11.48 -9.75 26.67
C GLN A 290 12.29 -8.52 27.06
N ALA A 291 13.54 -8.75 27.47
CA ALA A 291 14.46 -7.66 27.80
C ALA A 291 14.69 -6.74 26.57
N ALA A 292 14.82 -7.35 25.40
CA ALA A 292 14.80 -6.62 24.13
C ALA A 292 14.17 -7.42 22.99
N ARG A 293 13.42 -6.74 22.14
CA ARG A 293 12.78 -7.29 20.95
C ARG A 293 12.80 -6.30 19.79
N VAL A 294 13.18 -6.78 18.62
CA VAL A 294 12.99 -6.09 17.33
C VAL A 294 11.93 -6.85 16.55
N LEU A 295 10.78 -6.22 16.34
CA LEU A 295 9.64 -6.77 15.62
C LEU A 295 9.60 -6.22 14.20
N VAL A 296 9.47 -7.11 13.22
CA VAL A 296 9.28 -6.80 11.80
C VAL A 296 7.90 -7.28 11.39
N GLY A 297 7.00 -6.35 11.10
CA GLY A 297 5.67 -6.65 10.58
C GLY A 297 5.71 -6.80 9.06
N LEU A 298 5.16 -7.90 8.56
CA LEU A 298 5.17 -8.27 7.16
C LEU A 298 3.80 -8.05 6.50
N SER A 299 3.84 -7.56 5.27
CA SER A 299 2.73 -7.65 4.31
C SER A 299 3.04 -8.80 3.36
N LEU A 300 2.22 -9.85 3.39
CA LEU A 300 2.43 -11.09 2.67
C LEU A 300 1.49 -11.17 1.45
N PRO A 301 1.92 -11.78 0.34
CA PRO A 301 1.05 -12.01 -0.81
C PRO A 301 -0.20 -12.78 -0.41
N ARG A 302 -1.38 -12.38 -0.91
CA ARG A 302 -2.64 -13.07 -0.57
C ARG A 302 -2.62 -14.57 -0.89
N GLY A 303 -1.86 -14.99 -1.91
CA GLY A 303 -1.70 -16.40 -2.28
C GLY A 303 -0.93 -17.24 -1.26
N SER A 304 -0.13 -16.63 -0.39
CA SER A 304 0.58 -17.33 0.69
C SER A 304 -0.26 -17.43 1.98
N LEU A 305 -1.48 -16.88 2.00
CA LEU A 305 -2.38 -16.90 3.16
C LEU A 305 -3.59 -17.80 2.88
N SER A 306 -3.90 -18.68 3.84
CA SER A 306 -5.11 -19.49 3.77
C SER A 306 -6.37 -18.60 3.82
N LEU A 307 -7.51 -19.09 3.30
CA LEU A 307 -8.79 -18.37 3.41
C LEU A 307 -9.16 -18.06 4.87
N GLY A 308 -8.99 -19.03 5.78
CA GLY A 308 -9.25 -18.82 7.20
C GLY A 308 -8.36 -17.75 7.82
N THR A 309 -7.07 -17.73 7.46
CA THR A 309 -6.13 -16.68 7.90
C THR A 309 -6.57 -15.30 7.40
N ARG A 310 -7.01 -15.18 6.14
CA ARG A 310 -7.49 -13.92 5.57
C ARG A 310 -8.71 -13.38 6.31
N ILE A 311 -9.67 -14.24 6.65
CA ILE A 311 -10.86 -13.86 7.43
C ILE A 311 -10.46 -13.39 8.84
N LYS A 312 -9.61 -14.15 9.55
CA LYS A 312 -9.12 -13.78 10.89
C LYS A 312 -8.39 -12.44 10.88
N LEU A 313 -7.54 -12.20 9.88
CA LEU A 313 -6.81 -10.93 9.73
C LEU A 313 -7.75 -9.76 9.44
N ALA A 314 -8.77 -9.95 8.60
CA ALA A 314 -9.76 -8.92 8.33
C ALA A 314 -10.52 -8.50 9.60
N MET A 315 -10.98 -9.49 10.39
CA MET A 315 -11.62 -9.23 11.68
C MET A 315 -10.68 -8.55 12.68
N GLY A 316 -9.43 -9.02 12.76
CA GLY A 316 -8.42 -8.43 13.62
C GLY A 316 -8.11 -6.98 13.25
N ARG A 317 -7.98 -6.64 11.96
CA ARG A 317 -7.74 -5.27 11.49
C ARG A 317 -8.90 -4.32 11.77
N ALA A 318 -10.14 -4.82 11.76
CA ALA A 318 -11.29 -4.01 12.17
C ALA A 318 -11.19 -3.57 13.65
N ARG A 319 -10.51 -4.36 14.50
CA ARG A 319 -10.33 -4.08 15.93
C ARG A 319 -9.02 -3.36 16.27
N PHE A 320 -7.91 -3.77 15.66
CA PHE A 320 -6.56 -3.34 16.00
C PHE A 320 -5.92 -2.41 14.93
N GLY A 321 -6.64 -2.15 13.84
CA GLY A 321 -6.21 -1.23 12.79
C GLY A 321 -5.01 -1.71 11.96
N LYS A 322 -4.27 -0.74 11.41
CA LYS A 322 -3.13 -0.96 10.51
C LYS A 322 -1.89 -1.58 11.17
N LEU A 323 -1.89 -1.71 12.50
CA LEU A 323 -0.79 -2.30 13.27
C LEU A 323 -0.80 -3.84 13.29
N LEU A 324 -1.83 -4.47 12.72
CA LEU A 324 -1.90 -5.93 12.60
C LEU A 324 -1.30 -6.39 11.26
N PRO A 325 -0.03 -6.83 11.21
CA PRO A 325 0.60 -7.31 9.99
C PRO A 325 0.03 -8.67 9.58
N ASP A 326 0.28 -9.08 8.33
CA ASP A 326 -0.12 -10.42 7.88
C ASP A 326 0.66 -11.52 8.62
N GLY A 327 1.92 -11.24 8.96
CA GLY A 327 2.78 -12.04 9.84
C GLY A 327 3.87 -11.18 10.46
N ALA A 328 4.52 -11.65 11.52
CA ALA A 328 5.59 -10.90 12.17
C ALA A 328 6.80 -11.79 12.49
N LEU A 329 8.00 -11.25 12.29
CA LEU A 329 9.26 -11.83 12.76
C LEU A 329 9.72 -11.01 13.97
N ASN A 330 9.94 -11.66 15.10
CA ASN A 330 10.34 -11.03 16.35
C ASN A 330 11.71 -11.57 16.74
N TYR A 331 12.74 -10.76 16.59
CA TYR A 331 14.09 -11.09 17.04
C TYR A 331 14.21 -10.71 18.50
N VAL A 332 14.52 -11.69 19.36
CA VAL A 332 14.48 -11.49 20.81
C VAL A 332 15.79 -11.84 21.49
N TRP A 333 16.01 -11.18 22.63
CA TRP A 333 17.00 -11.54 23.63
C TRP A 333 16.32 -12.31 24.76
N ASP A 334 16.40 -13.63 24.69
CA ASP A 334 15.75 -14.53 25.64
C ASP A 334 16.59 -14.76 26.91
N ASN A 335 16.01 -15.36 27.94
CA ASN A 335 16.70 -15.65 29.19
C ASN A 335 17.27 -17.09 29.28
N LYS A 336 16.65 -18.07 28.61
CA LYS A 336 16.88 -19.52 28.82
C LYS A 336 16.96 -20.29 27.50
N ALA A 337 16.13 -19.95 26.53
CA ALA A 337 16.07 -20.63 25.25
C ALA A 337 17.39 -20.44 24.47
N PRO A 338 17.96 -21.49 23.87
CA PRO A 338 19.18 -21.35 23.07
C PRO A 338 19.01 -20.43 21.87
N VAL A 339 20.08 -19.73 21.49
CA VAL A 339 20.13 -18.97 20.23
C VAL A 339 19.80 -19.89 19.05
N GLY A 340 18.97 -19.40 18.13
CA GLY A 340 18.43 -20.17 17.01
C GLY A 340 17.09 -20.86 17.31
N THR A 341 16.61 -20.83 18.54
CA THR A 341 15.25 -21.31 18.88
C THR A 341 14.21 -20.46 18.15
N ILE A 342 13.23 -21.11 17.51
CA ILE A 342 12.10 -20.45 16.85
C ILE A 342 10.80 -21.05 17.38
N VAL A 343 9.92 -20.20 17.92
CA VAL A 343 8.60 -20.59 18.43
C VAL A 343 7.52 -19.61 17.96
N PRO A 344 6.24 -20.02 17.84
CA PRO A 344 5.16 -19.05 17.72
C PRO A 344 5.08 -18.19 18.99
N ASN A 345 4.64 -16.94 18.85
CA ASN A 345 4.31 -16.12 20.02
C ASN A 345 3.15 -16.77 20.81
N ALA A 346 3.21 -16.69 22.14
CA ALA A 346 2.24 -17.34 23.03
C ALA A 346 0.79 -16.85 22.83
N PHE A 347 0.59 -15.64 22.28
CA PHE A 347 -0.73 -15.07 21.99
C PHE A 347 -1.19 -15.29 20.54
N THR A 348 -0.27 -15.53 19.61
CA THR A 348 -0.62 -15.73 18.19
C THR A 348 0.40 -16.55 17.42
N ASP A 349 -0.10 -17.46 16.60
CA ASP A 349 0.66 -18.22 15.61
C ASP A 349 1.03 -17.40 14.36
N ARG A 350 0.75 -16.09 14.32
CA ARG A 350 1.15 -15.20 13.21
C ARG A 350 2.45 -14.45 13.48
N ALA A 351 2.87 -14.39 14.73
CA ALA A 351 4.15 -13.87 15.14
C ALA A 351 5.10 -15.05 15.40
N ARG A 352 6.31 -14.98 14.85
CA ARG A 352 7.41 -15.90 15.14
C ARG A 352 8.40 -15.21 16.04
N MET A 353 8.73 -15.86 17.14
CA MET A 353 9.78 -15.45 18.05
C MET A 353 11.06 -16.20 17.65
N ILE A 354 12.12 -15.46 17.36
CA ILE A 354 13.41 -15.97 16.88
C ILE A 354 14.46 -15.50 17.88
N VAL A 355 15.02 -16.43 18.63
CA VAL A 355 16.03 -16.13 19.64
C VAL A 355 17.36 -15.88 18.94
N VAL A 356 17.85 -14.63 19.00
CA VAL A 356 19.15 -14.25 18.42
C VAL A 356 20.20 -13.94 19.49
N GLN A 357 19.74 -13.68 20.72
CA GLN A 357 20.55 -13.59 21.94
C GLN A 357 19.90 -14.35 23.09
N SER A 358 20.71 -14.86 24.02
CA SER A 358 20.20 -15.59 25.19
C SER A 358 21.08 -15.39 26.42
N GLY A 359 20.44 -15.25 27.58
CA GLY A 359 21.08 -15.16 28.89
C GLY A 359 21.89 -13.88 29.11
N ASN A 360 22.61 -13.85 30.24
CA ASN A 360 23.35 -12.66 30.69
C ASN A 360 24.80 -12.59 30.22
N ALA A 361 25.32 -13.58 29.48
CA ALA A 361 26.73 -13.63 29.10
C ALA A 361 27.21 -12.41 28.31
N ARG A 362 26.31 -11.77 27.54
CA ARG A 362 26.57 -10.52 26.80
C ARG A 362 25.76 -9.33 27.32
N ALA A 363 25.06 -9.48 28.43
CA ALA A 363 24.32 -8.38 29.04
C ALA A 363 25.30 -7.27 29.44
N GLY A 364 24.86 -6.01 29.34
CA GLY A 364 25.71 -4.86 29.58
C GLY A 364 26.66 -4.49 28.42
N ALA A 365 26.81 -5.32 27.38
CA ALA A 365 27.58 -5.02 26.18
C ALA A 365 26.67 -4.69 24.98
N TRP A 366 27.17 -3.90 24.04
CA TRP A 366 26.52 -3.69 22.74
C TRP A 366 26.73 -4.93 21.86
N VAL A 367 25.63 -5.47 21.35
CA VAL A 367 25.63 -6.60 20.41
C VAL A 367 25.08 -6.14 19.08
N SER A 368 25.76 -6.51 18.00
CA SER A 368 25.34 -6.22 16.64
C SER A 368 24.70 -7.45 16.01
N GLU A 369 23.60 -7.25 15.31
CA GLU A 369 22.84 -8.31 14.66
C GLU A 369 22.73 -8.07 13.15
N ARG A 370 22.63 -9.18 12.42
CA ARG A 370 22.44 -9.21 10.96
C ARG A 370 21.51 -10.37 10.61
N ARG A 371 20.34 -10.09 10.03
CA ARG A 371 19.33 -11.10 9.69
C ARG A 371 18.81 -10.94 8.28
N ASP A 372 18.66 -12.04 7.55
CA ASP A 372 18.01 -12.07 6.23
C ASP A 372 16.49 -12.25 6.41
N LEU A 373 15.75 -11.15 6.30
CA LEU A 373 14.29 -11.13 6.47
C LEU A 373 13.59 -11.99 5.41
N ALA A 374 14.11 -12.06 4.19
CA ALA A 374 13.51 -12.85 3.13
C ALA A 374 13.70 -14.36 3.37
N ALA A 375 14.85 -14.76 3.90
CA ALA A 375 15.10 -16.15 4.29
C ALA A 375 14.23 -16.56 5.48
N ASP A 376 14.14 -15.72 6.51
CA ASP A 376 13.28 -15.96 7.67
C ASP A 376 11.80 -16.00 7.25
N MET A 377 11.36 -15.09 6.37
CA MET A 377 10.00 -15.09 5.83
C MET A 377 9.68 -16.36 5.04
N LYS A 378 10.62 -16.85 4.21
CA LYS A 378 10.48 -18.11 3.47
C LYS A 378 10.30 -19.28 4.42
N SER A 379 11.19 -19.38 5.42
CA SER A 379 11.20 -20.47 6.39
C SER A 379 9.91 -20.50 7.22
N GLN A 380 9.40 -19.33 7.59
CA GLN A 380 8.31 -19.24 8.57
C GLN A 380 6.91 -19.07 7.98
N PHE A 381 6.82 -18.51 6.76
CA PHE A 381 5.56 -18.17 6.11
C PHE A 381 5.45 -18.73 4.68
N GLY A 382 6.47 -19.47 4.21
CA GLY A 382 6.42 -20.18 2.92
C GLY A 382 6.57 -19.30 1.69
N THR A 383 6.96 -18.03 1.85
CA THR A 383 7.10 -17.09 0.73
C THR A 383 8.42 -16.32 0.78
N MET A 384 9.05 -16.13 -0.37
CA MET A 384 10.19 -15.23 -0.53
C MET A 384 9.78 -13.82 -0.97
N THR A 385 8.52 -13.66 -1.36
CA THR A 385 7.95 -12.37 -1.77
C THR A 385 7.10 -11.80 -0.64
N GLY A 386 7.29 -10.52 -0.35
CA GLY A 386 6.65 -9.84 0.75
C GLY A 386 7.32 -8.50 1.01
N ARG A 387 6.71 -7.72 1.90
CA ARG A 387 7.15 -6.37 2.23
C ARG A 387 7.26 -6.21 3.74
N MET A 388 8.22 -5.40 4.20
CA MET A 388 8.22 -4.89 5.55
C MET A 388 7.22 -3.72 5.62
N ALA A 389 6.15 -3.90 6.40
CA ALA A 389 5.08 -2.93 6.60
C ALA A 389 5.29 -2.06 7.86
N LEU A 390 6.02 -2.58 8.83
CA LEU A 390 6.45 -1.84 10.01
C LEU A 390 7.69 -2.49 10.62
N ILE A 391 8.41 -1.68 11.40
CA ILE A 391 9.41 -2.14 12.35
C ILE A 391 9.09 -1.56 13.72
N ALA A 392 9.30 -2.34 14.78
CA ALA A 392 9.08 -1.90 16.14
C ALA A 392 10.17 -2.39 17.09
N LEU A 393 10.43 -1.59 18.11
CA LEU A 393 11.21 -1.97 19.28
C LEU A 393 10.24 -2.28 20.42
N ALA A 394 10.54 -3.31 21.22
CA ALA A 394 9.78 -3.62 22.41
C ALA A 394 10.68 -4.08 23.54
N THR A 395 10.45 -3.53 24.72
CA THR A 395 11.01 -4.02 25.98
C THR A 395 9.83 -4.12 26.93
N ASP A 396 9.53 -5.34 27.37
CA ASP A 396 8.28 -5.71 28.00
C ASP A 396 8.57 -6.38 29.35
N ALA A 397 7.80 -6.02 30.38
CA ALA A 397 7.95 -6.53 31.74
C ALA A 397 6.60 -6.67 32.47
N ASP A 398 5.48 -6.69 31.73
CA ASP A 398 4.14 -6.69 32.30
C ASP A 398 3.64 -8.08 32.69
N ASN A 399 4.07 -9.15 32.02
CA ASN A 399 3.57 -10.49 32.29
C ASN A 399 4.20 -11.12 33.54
N THR A 400 5.51 -10.92 33.73
CA THR A 400 6.26 -11.37 34.91
C THR A 400 6.20 -10.37 36.07
N GLY A 401 5.74 -9.15 35.80
CA GLY A 401 5.65 -8.07 36.80
C GLY A 401 7.03 -7.51 37.21
N GLY A 402 8.06 -7.71 36.40
CA GLY A 402 9.43 -7.29 36.68
C GLY A 402 9.79 -5.91 36.13
N MET A 403 11.10 -5.71 35.93
CA MET A 403 11.67 -4.55 35.25
C MET A 403 12.61 -5.00 34.15
N ALA A 404 12.67 -4.23 33.07
CA ALA A 404 13.60 -4.45 31.97
C ALA A 404 14.14 -3.14 31.42
N GLN A 405 15.40 -3.15 31.01
CA GLN A 405 16.04 -2.02 30.37
C GLN A 405 16.85 -2.48 29.17
N ALA A 406 16.65 -1.79 28.06
CA ALA A 406 17.43 -1.99 26.85
C ALA A 406 17.74 -0.67 26.14
N SER A 407 18.74 -0.73 25.27
CA SER A 407 19.09 0.35 24.34
C SER A 407 19.15 -0.22 22.93
N TYR A 408 18.70 0.57 21.95
CA TYR A 408 18.66 0.20 20.53
C TYR A 408 19.30 1.27 19.68
N ALA A 409 20.05 0.87 18.66
CA ALA A 409 20.73 1.78 17.76
C ALA A 409 20.88 1.19 16.35
N ASP A 410 21.10 2.07 15.38
CA ASP A 410 21.50 1.74 14.01
C ASP A 410 20.62 0.71 13.30
N LEU A 411 19.32 0.86 13.39
CA LEU A 411 18.43 0.02 12.60
C LEU A 411 18.54 0.43 11.13
N HIS A 412 18.89 -0.50 10.25
CA HIS A 412 18.96 -0.26 8.82
C HIS A 412 18.86 -1.55 8.00
N LEU A 413 18.43 -1.43 6.74
CA LEU A 413 18.45 -2.54 5.79
C LEU A 413 19.62 -2.40 4.82
N VAL A 414 20.21 -3.52 4.39
CA VAL A 414 21.23 -3.56 3.35
C VAL A 414 20.95 -4.64 2.30
N ARG A 415 21.63 -4.53 1.15
CA ARG A 415 21.65 -5.62 0.15
C ARG A 415 22.33 -6.86 0.72
N ARG A 416 21.95 -8.05 0.25
CA ARG A 416 22.48 -9.35 0.76
C ARG A 416 24.00 -9.43 0.82
N GLY A 417 24.69 -8.89 -0.18
CA GLY A 417 26.16 -8.85 -0.25
C GLY A 417 26.82 -7.63 0.41
N ALA A 418 26.06 -6.62 0.86
CA ALA A 418 26.62 -5.42 1.46
C ALA A 418 26.87 -5.62 2.98
N PRO A 419 27.97 -5.10 3.53
CA PRO A 419 28.22 -5.15 4.98
C PRO A 419 27.21 -4.29 5.75
N CYS A 420 26.93 -4.64 7.02
CA CYS A 420 26.21 -3.74 7.91
C CYS A 420 27.07 -2.49 8.18
N GLN A 421 26.45 -1.31 8.17
CA GLN A 421 27.13 -0.05 8.42
C GLN A 421 26.67 0.53 9.75
N PHE A 422 27.43 0.21 10.80
CA PHE A 422 27.23 0.75 12.14
C PHE A 422 28.02 2.05 12.31
N GLN A 423 27.40 3.04 12.95
CA GLN A 423 28.05 4.29 13.33
C GLN A 423 29.08 3.99 14.42
N THR A 424 30.34 4.39 14.18
CA THR A 424 31.44 4.28 15.13
C THR A 424 31.43 5.38 16.16
#